data_AF-A0A2N2JN30-F1
#
_entry.id   AF-A0A2N2JN30-F1
#
_cell.length_a   1.000
_cell.length_b   1.000
_cell.length_c   1.000
_cell.angle_alpha   90.00
_cell.angle_beta   90.00
_cell.angle_gamma   90.00
#
_symmetry.space_group_name_H-M   'P 1'
#
loop_
_entity.id
_entity.type
_entity.pdbx_description
1 polymer ?
#
loop_
_entity_poly.entity_id
_entity_poly.type
_entity_poly.pdbx_seq_one_letter_code
_entity_poly.pdbx_strand_id
1 'polypeptide(L)'
;MSQSTSRNDPCPCGSGKKYKHCHLGKELEVEQRRRSVFFIAVVVLAIGAGIAVGMLEGIGTGAAVAAAILVVGGMVVVFKNPPPPNKGSGDPAGMNFGR
;
A
#
# COMPACT_ATOMS: atom_id res chain seq x y z
N MET A 1 -35.71 17.27 4.81
CA MET A 1 -34.70 16.78 5.76
C MET A 1 -33.64 16.04 4.96
N SER A 2 -32.49 16.66 4.74
CA SER A 2 -31.35 16.03 4.04
C SER A 2 -30.83 14.93 4.95
N GLN A 3 -31.12 13.67 4.63
CA GLN A 3 -30.60 12.53 5.37
C GLN A 3 -29.13 12.38 4.98
N SER A 4 -28.26 13.13 5.67
CA SER A 4 -26.82 12.97 5.58
C SER A 4 -26.47 11.61 6.20
N THR A 5 -26.51 10.55 5.40
CA THR A 5 -26.00 9.22 5.78
C THR A 5 -24.60 9.40 6.33
N SER A 6 -24.39 9.08 7.61
CA SER A 6 -23.08 9.25 8.21
C SER A 6 -22.11 8.30 7.53
N ARG A 7 -20.85 8.74 7.35
CA ARG A 7 -19.81 7.95 6.69
C ARG A 7 -19.65 6.54 7.28
N ASN A 8 -19.98 6.36 8.56
CA ASN A 8 -19.87 5.07 9.26
C ASN A 8 -21.13 4.21 9.22
N ASP A 9 -22.26 4.75 8.76
CA ASP A 9 -23.56 4.06 8.74
C ASP A 9 -23.54 2.91 7.70
N PRO A 10 -24.38 1.87 7.88
CA PRO A 10 -24.58 0.86 6.85
C PRO A 10 -25.02 1.51 5.54
N CYS A 11 -24.43 1.08 4.42
CA CYS A 11 -24.75 1.64 3.11
C CYS A 11 -26.22 1.39 2.75
N PRO A 12 -26.98 2.43 2.34
CA PRO A 12 -28.37 2.28 1.92
C PRO A 12 -28.54 1.43 0.64
N CYS A 13 -27.43 1.13 -0.04
CA CYS A 13 -27.37 0.27 -1.21
C CYS A 13 -27.55 -1.24 -0.91
N GLY A 14 -27.72 -1.64 0.36
CA GLY A 14 -27.92 -3.04 0.74
C GLY A 14 -26.65 -3.90 0.73
N SER A 15 -25.46 -3.32 0.54
CA SER A 15 -24.21 -4.09 0.43
C SER A 15 -23.68 -4.66 1.76
N GLY A 16 -24.29 -4.32 2.89
CA GLY A 16 -23.82 -4.67 4.24
C GLY A 16 -22.52 -3.96 4.68
N LYS A 17 -21.90 -3.15 3.80
CA LYS A 17 -20.67 -2.40 4.08
C LYS A 17 -21.00 -1.00 4.61
N LYS A 18 -20.09 -0.39 5.39
CA LYS A 18 -20.21 1.03 5.81
C LYS A 18 -20.22 1.95 4.58
N TYR A 19 -21.00 3.04 4.60
CA TYR A 19 -21.16 3.96 3.47
C TYR A 19 -19.80 4.45 2.91
N LYS A 20 -18.84 4.77 3.79
CA LYS A 20 -17.46 5.14 3.42
C LYS A 20 -16.63 4.08 2.68
N HIS A 21 -16.98 2.80 2.80
CA HIS A 21 -16.29 1.70 2.10
C HIS A 21 -17.09 1.17 0.91
N CYS A 22 -18.21 1.82 0.58
CA CYS A 22 -19.03 1.40 -0.55
C CYS A 22 -19.10 2.50 -1.61
N HIS A 23 -19.78 3.61 -1.31
CA HIS A 23 -19.98 4.68 -2.30
C HIS A 23 -18.92 5.79 -2.20
N LEU A 24 -18.18 5.83 -1.09
CA LEU A 24 -17.16 6.85 -0.76
C LEU A 24 -15.73 6.29 -0.71
N GLY A 25 -15.54 4.99 -0.94
CA GLY A 25 -14.27 4.28 -0.69
C GLY A 25 -13.39 4.03 -1.92
N LYS A 26 -13.88 4.41 -3.11
CA LYS A 26 -13.25 4.04 -4.39
C LYS A 26 -11.84 4.62 -4.54
N GLU A 27 -11.58 5.81 -4.04
CA GLU A 27 -10.26 6.47 -4.11
C GLU A 27 -9.21 5.74 -3.25
N LEU A 28 -9.61 5.26 -2.06
CA LEU A 28 -8.73 4.49 -1.18
C LEU A 28 -8.34 3.14 -1.79
N GLU A 29 -9.28 2.46 -2.47
CA GLU A 29 -9.00 1.20 -3.16
C GLU A 29 -8.06 1.38 -4.36
N VAL A 30 -8.20 2.47 -5.12
CA VAL A 30 -7.32 2.79 -6.25
C VAL A 30 -5.90 3.10 -5.78
N GLU A 31 -5.76 3.88 -4.71
CA GLU A 31 -4.44 4.23 -4.16
C GLU A 31 -3.74 3.03 -3.52
N GLN A 32 -4.48 2.20 -2.78
CA GLN A 32 -3.97 0.93 -2.25
C GLN A 32 -3.53 -0.02 -3.37
N ARG A 33 -4.33 -0.16 -4.43
CA ARG A 33 -3.98 -0.97 -5.61
C ARG A 33 -2.72 -0.45 -6.28
N ARG A 34 -2.60 0.87 -6.45
CA ARG A 34 -1.41 1.51 -7.06
C ARG A 34 -0.15 1.29 -6.22
N ARG A 35 -0.27 1.37 -4.90
CA ARG A 35 0.83 1.07 -3.97
C ARG A 35 1.28 -0.38 -4.05
N SER A 36 0.35 -1.32 -4.06
CA SER A 36 0.66 -2.75 -4.19
C SER A 36 1.32 -3.08 -5.53
N VAL A 37 0.83 -2.51 -6.64
CA VAL A 37 1.44 -2.72 -7.97
C VAL A 37 2.88 -2.21 -8.02
N PHE A 38 3.14 -1.02 -7.45
CA PHE A 38 4.50 -0.46 -7.42
C PHE A 38 5.46 -1.31 -6.58
N PHE A 39 5.00 -1.80 -5.42
CA PHE A 39 5.80 -2.70 -4.58
C PHE A 39 6.09 -4.03 -5.29
N ILE A 40 5.08 -4.64 -5.92
CA ILE A 40 5.24 -5.86 -6.72
C ILE A 40 6.27 -5.64 -7.84
N ALA A 41 6.21 -4.51 -8.54
CA ALA A 41 7.16 -4.20 -9.62
C ALA A 41 8.61 -4.12 -9.11
N VAL A 42 8.84 -3.50 -7.94
CA VAL A 42 10.19 -3.44 -7.32
C VAL A 42 10.69 -4.84 -6.96
N VAL A 43 9.84 -5.69 -6.39
CA VAL A 43 10.22 -7.06 -6.02
C VAL A 43 10.55 -7.91 -7.24
N VAL A 44 9.72 -7.84 -8.29
CA VAL A 44 9.98 -8.56 -9.55
C VAL A 44 11.29 -8.09 -10.19
N LEU A 45 11.56 -6.78 -10.17
CA LEU A 45 12.80 -6.22 -10.69
C LEU A 45 14.02 -6.70 -9.87
N ALA A 46 13.92 -6.71 -8.54
CA ALA A 46 15.00 -7.19 -7.67
C ALA A 46 15.33 -8.67 -7.92
N ILE A 47 14.31 -9.52 -8.08
CA ILE A 47 14.48 -10.95 -8.37
C ILE A 47 15.10 -11.14 -9.76
N GLY A 48 14.56 -10.46 -10.79
CA GLY A 48 15.07 -10.56 -12.15
C GLY A 48 16.52 -10.09 -12.27
N ALA A 49 16.84 -8.93 -11.70
CA ALA A 49 18.21 -8.40 -11.70
C ALA A 49 19.16 -9.28 -10.88
N GLY A 50 18.73 -9.78 -9.72
CA GLY A 50 19.53 -10.66 -8.87
C GLY A 50 19.88 -11.99 -9.54
N ILE A 51 18.90 -12.61 -10.22
CA ILE A 51 19.13 -13.84 -10.98
C ILE A 51 20.08 -13.57 -12.15
N ALA A 52 19.85 -12.51 -12.92
CA ALA A 52 20.69 -12.16 -14.07
C ALA A 52 22.15 -11.91 -13.67
N VAL A 53 22.40 -11.11 -12.63
CA VAL A 53 23.75 -10.87 -12.10
C VAL A 53 24.33 -12.14 -11.49
N GLY A 54 23.52 -12.93 -10.78
CA GLY A 54 23.95 -14.19 -10.17
C GLY A 54 24.43 -15.24 -11.18
N MET A 55 23.82 -15.28 -12.38
CA MET A 55 24.26 -16.15 -13.47
C MET A 55 25.56 -15.69 -14.12
N LEU A 56 25.91 -14.40 -14.03
CA LEU A 56 27.09 -13.82 -14.67
C LEU A 56 28.30 -13.76 -13.75
N GLU A 57 28.10 -13.36 -12.49
CA GLU A 57 29.19 -13.08 -11.54
C GLU A 57 29.15 -13.97 -10.28
N GLY A 58 28.10 -14.79 -10.12
CA GLY A 58 27.94 -15.73 -9.01
C GLY A 58 26.92 -15.29 -7.95
N ILE A 59 26.54 -16.25 -7.09
CA ILE A 59 25.44 -16.10 -6.12
C ILE A 59 25.65 -14.93 -5.14
N GLY A 60 26.91 -14.67 -4.74
CA GLY A 60 27.22 -13.62 -3.77
C GLY A 60 26.86 -12.21 -4.28
N THR A 61 27.28 -11.87 -5.50
CA THR A 61 26.99 -10.58 -6.14
C THR A 61 25.52 -10.46 -6.53
N GLY A 62 24.91 -11.54 -7.05
CA GLY A 62 23.48 -11.57 -7.35
C GLY A 62 22.60 -11.30 -6.12
N ALA A 63 22.92 -11.91 -4.98
CA ALA A 63 22.20 -11.67 -3.73
C ALA A 63 22.38 -10.24 -3.21
N ALA A 64 23.60 -9.69 -3.30
CA ALA A 64 23.89 -8.32 -2.89
C ALA A 64 23.11 -7.29 -3.72
N VAL A 65 23.04 -7.48 -5.05
CA VAL A 65 22.27 -6.61 -5.95
C VAL A 65 20.77 -6.67 -5.66
N ALA A 66 20.21 -7.88 -5.48
CA ALA A 66 18.80 -8.03 -5.12
C ALA A 66 18.47 -7.33 -3.79
N ALA A 67 19.31 -7.50 -2.76
CA ALA A 67 19.14 -6.85 -1.47
C ALA A 67 19.19 -5.32 -1.59
N ALA A 68 20.15 -4.78 -2.35
CA ALA A 68 20.26 -3.34 -2.58
C ALA A 68 19.02 -2.76 -3.26
N ILE A 69 18.49 -3.45 -4.27
CA ILE A 69 17.27 -3.01 -4.98
C ILE A 69 16.05 -3.05 -4.07
N LEU A 70 15.91 -4.07 -3.22
CA LEU A 70 14.80 -4.15 -2.26
C LEU A 70 14.88 -3.07 -1.19
N VAL A 71 16.07 -2.79 -0.66
CA VAL A 71 16.27 -1.75 0.36
C VAL A 71 15.98 -0.36 -0.23
N VAL A 72 16.65 -0.01 -1.32
CA VAL A 72 16.50 1.31 -1.96
C VAL A 72 15.09 1.47 -2.54
N GLY A 73 14.61 0.47 -3.27
CA GLY A 73 13.28 0.47 -3.86
C GLY A 73 12.17 0.50 -2.79
N GLY A 74 12.29 -0.30 -1.74
CA GLY A 74 11.38 -0.28 -0.60
C GLY A 74 11.35 1.08 0.11
N MET A 75 12.51 1.68 0.32
CA MET A 75 12.63 3.02 0.91
C MET A 75 11.91 4.06 0.04
N VAL A 76 12.13 4.05 -1.28
CA VAL A 76 11.42 4.94 -2.23
C VAL A 76 9.90 4.71 -2.22
N VAL A 77 9.43 3.45 -2.13
CA VAL A 77 8.00 3.12 -2.04
C VAL A 77 7.38 3.75 -0.79
N VAL A 78 8.03 3.60 0.35
CA VAL A 78 7.55 4.10 1.65
C VAL A 78 7.54 5.63 1.70
N PHE A 79 8.61 6.29 1.22
CA PHE A 79 8.67 7.75 1.24
C PHE A 79 7.67 8.40 0.27
N LYS A 80 7.43 7.80 -0.91
CA LYS A 80 6.46 8.34 -1.85
C LYS A 80 5.01 8.03 -1.48
N ASN A 81 4.77 6.91 -0.78
CA ASN A 81 3.43 6.45 -0.43
C ASN A 81 3.45 5.81 0.97
N PRO A 82 3.41 6.61 2.05
CA PRO A 82 3.52 6.10 3.41
C PRO A 82 2.36 5.16 3.75
N PRO A 83 2.59 3.99 4.38
CA PRO A 83 1.56 3.01 4.78
C PRO A 83 0.33 3.70 5.37
N PRO A 84 -0.91 3.29 5.01
CA PRO A 84 -2.06 3.90 5.64
C PRO A 84 -1.97 3.65 7.15
N PRO A 85 -2.35 4.62 7.99
CA PRO A 85 -2.33 4.44 9.43
C PRO A 85 -3.13 3.21 9.84
N ASN A 86 -2.59 2.43 10.77
CA ASN A 86 -3.33 1.38 11.44
C ASN A 86 -4.48 2.01 12.24
N LYS A 87 -5.59 1.27 12.38
CA LYS A 87 -6.85 1.78 12.98
C LYS A 87 -6.81 1.92 14.51
N GLY A 88 -5.67 1.65 15.14
CA GLY A 88 -5.43 1.75 16.58
C GLY A 88 -5.05 3.17 16.99
N SER A 89 -5.45 3.54 18.21
CA SER A 89 -5.34 4.89 18.80
C SER A 89 -3.91 5.38 19.07
N GLY A 90 -2.88 4.69 18.55
CA GLY A 90 -1.47 5.02 18.77
C GLY A 90 -0.70 5.30 17.48
N ASP A 91 -1.37 5.31 16.33
CA ASP A 91 -0.69 5.53 15.05
C ASP A 91 -0.54 7.04 14.78
N PRO A 92 0.68 7.61 14.68
CA PRO A 92 0.88 9.05 14.49
C PRO A 92 0.37 9.57 13.15
N ALA A 93 0.13 8.68 12.18
CA ALA A 93 -0.54 9.00 10.91
C ALA A 93 -2.08 8.97 11.01
N GLY A 94 -2.63 8.39 12.09
CA GLY A 94 -4.05 8.34 12.38
C GLY A 94 -4.49 9.62 13.09
N MET A 95 -4.70 10.70 12.33
CA MET A 95 -5.39 11.87 12.89
C MET A 95 -6.82 11.46 13.28
N ASN A 96 -7.03 11.26 14.58
CA ASN A 96 -8.34 11.06 15.17
C ASN A 96 -9.02 12.42 15.18
N PHE A 97 -9.84 12.69 14.15
CA PHE A 97 -10.76 13.82 14.18
C PHE A 97 -11.79 13.49 15.25
N GLY A 98 -11.46 13.90 16.48
CA GLY A 98 -12.32 13.81 17.65
C GLY A 98 -13.73 14.22 17.27
N ARG A 99 -14.69 13.43 17.73
CA ARG A 99 -16.10 13.70 17.53
C ARG A 99 -16.51 14.96 18.28
#